data_AF-A0A369LGG4-F1
#
_entry.id   AF-A0A369LGG4-F1
#
_cell.length_a   1.000
_cell.length_b   1.000
_cell.length_c   1.000
_cell.angle_alpha   90.00
_cell.angle_beta   90.00
_cell.angle_gamma   90.00
#
_symmetry.space_group_name_H-M   'P 1'
#
loop_
_entity.id
_entity.type
_entity.pdbx_description
1 polymer ?
#
loop_
_entity_poly.entity_id
_entity_poly.type
_entity_poly.pdbx_seq_one_letter_code
_entity_poly.pdbx_strand_id
1 'polypeptide(L)'
;MQAGGVPGTMASTLQKLRRASGFRTAKAFAIQMGIPSATYARYESSPEKIPLQVAWRLADIFSVSIDVIVGHDKQIVDSSGSEVQRRYEELSPEFQGMLCNYLEFLAQKSANIAQRSAERETRRYEVICARLDALFLSDLDKKDSAFLLNATAAELRNAFRQYLEERSSSRHEYEIQNTIEEIMNAYDRTHGEFDFKGAKFRYHSVDHTMLYEHPLNHRQIDPATSNNEADLMQ
;
A
#
# COMPACT_ATOMS: atom_id res chain seq x y z
N MET A 1 -24.18 45.81 39.46
CA MET A 1 -24.06 46.48 38.15
C MET A 1 -22.58 46.58 37.79
N GLN A 2 -22.06 45.68 36.94
CA GLN A 2 -20.82 45.91 36.20
C GLN A 2 -20.97 45.21 34.84
N ALA A 3 -21.16 46.01 33.80
CA ALA A 3 -21.05 45.62 32.40
C ALA A 3 -20.11 46.63 31.74
N GLY A 4 -19.07 46.15 31.07
CA GLY A 4 -18.19 47.04 30.31
C GLY A 4 -16.72 46.61 30.19
N GLY A 5 -16.46 45.36 29.80
CA GLY A 5 -15.15 44.97 29.28
C GLY A 5 -15.25 44.78 27.76
N VAL A 6 -15.01 45.84 26.98
CA VAL A 6 -14.89 45.75 25.52
C VAL A 6 -13.63 44.93 25.21
N PRO A 7 -13.71 43.81 24.49
CA PRO A 7 -12.52 43.07 24.10
C PRO A 7 -11.72 43.94 23.13
N GLY A 8 -10.53 44.37 23.54
CA GLY A 8 -9.58 45.04 22.66
C GLY A 8 -9.31 44.14 21.47
N THR A 9 -9.77 44.57 20.29
CA THR A 9 -9.60 43.85 19.02
C THR A 9 -8.13 43.55 18.80
N MET A 10 -7.73 42.28 18.90
CA MET A 10 -6.37 41.87 18.56
C MET A 10 -6.08 42.30 17.12
N ALA A 11 -4.94 42.99 16.92
CA ALA A 11 -4.51 43.42 15.61
C ALA A 11 -4.34 42.20 14.69
N SER A 12 -5.05 42.18 13.56
CA SER A 12 -4.98 41.08 12.60
C SER A 12 -3.59 40.97 11.98
N THR A 13 -3.25 39.78 11.48
CA THR A 13 -1.95 39.49 10.83
C THR A 13 -1.66 40.47 9.69
N LEU A 14 -2.66 40.78 8.87
CA LEU A 14 -2.54 41.79 7.80
C LEU A 14 -2.26 43.20 8.32
N GLN A 15 -2.85 43.58 9.45
CA GLN A 15 -2.56 44.88 10.06
C GLN A 15 -1.09 44.97 10.52
N LYS A 16 -0.52 43.86 11.01
CA LYS A 16 0.90 43.78 11.38
C LYS A 16 1.81 43.85 10.16
N LEU A 17 1.51 43.08 9.11
CA LEU A 17 2.26 43.09 7.84
C LEU A 17 2.27 44.48 7.20
N ARG A 18 1.12 45.15 7.12
CA ARG A 18 1.03 46.51 6.59
C ARG A 18 1.92 47.50 7.37
N ARG A 19 1.92 47.42 8.70
CA ARG A 19 2.76 48.29 9.55
C ARG A 19 4.24 47.99 9.35
N ALA A 20 4.61 46.71 9.20
CA ALA A 20 5.98 46.30 8.89
C ALA A 20 6.45 46.83 7.52
N SER A 21 5.53 46.91 6.54
CA SER A 21 5.79 47.55 5.24
C SER A 21 5.79 49.08 5.27
N GLY A 22 5.73 49.72 6.46
CA GLY A 22 5.85 51.17 6.62
C GLY A 22 4.56 51.97 6.50
N PHE A 23 3.41 51.34 6.24
CA PHE A 23 2.14 52.04 6.08
C PHE A 23 1.39 52.17 7.41
N ARG A 24 1.21 53.40 7.88
CA ARG A 24 0.49 53.69 9.14
C ARG A 24 -1.03 53.48 9.02
N THR A 25 -1.62 53.75 7.85
CA THR A 25 -3.07 53.64 7.63
C THR A 25 -3.42 52.65 6.53
N ALA A 26 -4.56 51.96 6.69
CA ALA A 26 -5.10 51.03 5.70
C ALA A 26 -5.42 51.75 4.37
N LYS A 27 -5.89 53.01 4.45
CA LYS A 27 -6.17 53.84 3.27
C LYS A 27 -4.92 54.10 2.42
N ALA A 28 -3.79 54.43 3.05
CA ALA A 28 -2.54 54.68 2.33
C ALA A 28 -2.04 53.43 1.60
N PHE A 29 -2.10 52.27 2.27
CA PHE A 29 -1.73 51.00 1.66
C PHE A 29 -2.67 50.64 0.49
N ALA A 30 -3.98 50.79 0.68
CA ALA A 30 -4.98 50.46 -0.32
C ALA A 30 -4.82 51.30 -1.60
N ILE A 31 -4.54 52.60 -1.47
CA ILE A 31 -4.26 53.50 -2.60
C ILE A 31 -3.01 53.02 -3.36
N GLN A 32 -1.91 52.74 -2.64
CA GLN A 32 -0.67 52.28 -3.26
C GLN A 32 -0.86 50.98 -4.05
N MET A 33 -1.69 50.08 -3.53
CA MET A 33 -1.94 48.78 -4.13
C MET A 33 -3.11 48.76 -5.11
N GLY A 34 -3.77 49.90 -5.37
CA GLY A 34 -4.93 49.97 -6.25
C GLY A 34 -6.13 49.13 -5.77
N ILE A 35 -6.28 48.95 -4.46
CA ILE A 35 -7.42 48.27 -3.84
C ILE A 35 -8.35 49.34 -3.24
N PRO A 36 -9.69 49.23 -3.38
CA PRO A 36 -10.58 50.14 -2.69
C PRO A 36 -10.38 50.11 -1.17
N SER A 37 -10.24 51.28 -0.54
CA SER A 37 -9.90 51.38 0.89
C SER A 37 -10.90 50.65 1.81
N ALA A 38 -12.19 50.66 1.47
CA ALA A 38 -13.22 49.94 2.23
C ALA A 38 -13.04 48.42 2.12
N THR A 39 -12.67 47.94 0.94
CA THR A 39 -12.41 46.51 0.67
C THR A 39 -11.19 46.02 1.45
N TYR A 40 -10.09 46.79 1.42
CA TYR A 40 -8.89 46.42 2.16
C TYR A 40 -9.10 46.46 3.69
N ALA A 41 -9.86 47.43 4.21
CA ALA A 41 -10.22 47.46 5.63
C ALA A 41 -11.03 46.24 6.06
N ARG A 42 -11.92 45.72 5.20
CA ARG A 42 -12.67 44.47 5.45
C ARG A 42 -11.73 43.27 5.50
N TYR A 43 -10.70 43.22 4.65
CA TYR A 43 -9.69 42.16 4.69
C TYR A 43 -8.88 42.20 5.98
N GLU A 44 -8.53 43.40 6.50
CA GLU A 44 -7.86 43.50 7.80
C GLU A 44 -8.76 43.04 8.95
N SER A 45 -10.08 43.20 8.86
CA SER A 45 -11.01 42.77 9.93
C SER A 45 -11.46 41.32 9.83
N SER A 46 -11.52 40.77 8.62
CA SER A 46 -11.98 39.40 8.32
C SER A 46 -11.07 38.74 7.28
N PRO A 47 -9.86 38.30 7.69
CA PRO A 47 -8.89 37.66 6.78
C PRO A 47 -9.40 36.38 6.13
N GLU A 48 -10.32 35.67 6.78
CA GLU A 48 -10.94 34.43 6.30
C GLU A 48 -11.88 34.63 5.10
N LYS A 49 -12.30 35.87 4.83
CA LYS A 49 -13.21 36.23 3.75
C LYS A 49 -12.50 36.82 2.53
N ILE A 50 -11.17 36.80 2.52
CA ILE A 50 -10.38 37.30 1.39
C ILE A 50 -10.54 36.32 0.22
N PRO A 51 -10.97 36.78 -0.98
CA PRO A 51 -10.99 35.92 -2.16
C PRO A 51 -9.59 35.38 -2.47
N LEU A 52 -9.49 34.11 -2.85
CA LEU A 52 -8.19 33.42 -3.07
C LEU A 52 -7.22 34.20 -3.98
N GLN A 53 -7.74 34.74 -5.10
CA GLN A 53 -6.96 35.55 -6.05
C GLN A 53 -6.34 36.79 -5.39
N VAL A 54 -7.05 37.42 -4.45
CA VAL A 54 -6.55 38.58 -3.72
C VAL A 54 -5.57 38.15 -2.64
N ALA A 55 -5.80 37.00 -1.99
CA ALA A 55 -4.89 36.45 -1.00
C ALA A 55 -3.52 36.09 -1.61
N TRP A 56 -3.50 35.49 -2.81
CA TRP A 56 -2.28 35.25 -3.59
C TRP A 56 -1.52 36.53 -3.86
N ARG A 57 -2.20 37.55 -4.39
CA ARG A 57 -1.56 38.83 -4.69
C ARG A 57 -0.96 39.49 -3.45
N LEU A 58 -1.67 39.44 -2.32
CA LEU A 58 -1.18 39.97 -1.04
C LEU A 58 0.01 39.14 -0.51
N ALA A 59 -0.02 37.81 -0.67
CA ALA A 59 1.07 36.92 -0.30
C ALA A 59 2.35 37.25 -1.08
N ASP A 60 2.25 37.45 -2.39
CA ASP A 60 3.38 37.87 -3.25
C ASP A 60 3.92 39.25 -2.86
N ILE A 61 3.02 40.19 -2.57
CA ILE A 61 3.38 41.56 -2.13
C ILE A 61 4.17 41.55 -0.83
N PHE A 62 3.73 40.75 0.14
CA PHE A 62 4.32 40.69 1.47
C PHE A 62 5.43 39.64 1.58
N SER A 63 5.67 38.87 0.51
CA SER A 63 6.58 37.72 0.47
C SER A 63 6.34 36.72 1.62
N VAL A 64 5.07 36.42 1.90
CA VAL A 64 4.65 35.46 2.94
C VAL A 64 3.76 34.39 2.34
N SER A 65 3.54 33.27 3.05
CA SER A 65 2.59 32.26 2.60
C SER A 65 1.14 32.76 2.67
N ILE A 66 0.28 32.20 1.82
CA ILE A 66 -1.15 32.50 1.82
C ILE A 66 -1.80 32.16 3.16
N ASP A 67 -1.32 31.11 3.83
CA ASP A 67 -1.78 30.71 5.16
C ASP A 67 -1.61 31.86 6.18
N VAL A 68 -0.48 32.58 6.13
CA VAL A 68 -0.23 33.75 6.99
C VAL A 68 -1.19 34.90 6.66
N ILE A 69 -1.52 35.12 5.38
CA ILE A 69 -2.45 36.17 4.93
C ILE A 69 -3.87 35.92 5.41
N VAL A 70 -4.35 34.68 5.26
CA VAL A 70 -5.73 34.28 5.60
C VAL A 70 -5.88 34.05 7.11
N GLY A 71 -4.79 34.08 7.88
CA GLY A 71 -4.80 33.79 9.30
C GLY A 71 -5.08 32.31 9.58
N HIS A 72 -4.81 31.46 8.60
CA HIS A 72 -4.82 30.02 8.76
C HIS A 72 -3.54 29.64 9.48
N ASP A 73 -3.61 29.67 10.82
CA ASP A 73 -2.55 29.16 11.69
C ASP A 73 -2.57 27.62 11.60
N LYS A 74 -2.15 27.11 10.43
CA LYS A 74 -1.46 25.83 10.46
C LYS A 74 -0.29 26.10 11.37
N GLN A 75 -0.35 25.52 12.57
CA GLN A 75 0.83 24.86 13.09
C GLN A 75 1.38 24.10 11.88
N ILE A 76 2.34 24.71 11.20
CA ILE A 76 3.28 23.98 10.38
C ILE A 76 3.83 23.06 11.44
N VAL A 77 3.27 21.85 11.53
CA VAL A 77 3.90 20.75 12.24
C VAL A 77 5.25 20.79 11.61
N ASP A 78 6.19 21.29 12.38
CA ASP A 78 7.45 21.79 11.90
C ASP A 78 8.05 20.60 11.18
N SER A 79 7.88 20.60 9.85
CA SER A 79 8.48 19.67 8.95
C SER A 79 9.85 20.23 8.61
N SER A 80 10.49 20.91 9.59
CA SER A 80 11.88 20.67 9.94
C SER A 80 12.00 19.16 10.05
N GLY A 81 12.24 18.55 8.88
CA GLY A 81 11.75 17.22 8.57
C GLY A 81 12.21 16.22 9.60
N SER A 82 11.40 15.16 9.78
CA SER A 82 11.77 13.99 10.58
C SER A 82 13.28 13.75 10.53
N GLU A 83 13.95 13.37 11.61
CA GLU A 83 15.42 13.14 11.67
C GLU A 83 16.02 12.55 10.37
N VAL A 84 15.29 11.64 9.73
CA VAL A 84 15.57 11.07 8.40
C VAL A 84 15.77 12.10 7.28
N GLN A 85 14.87 13.08 7.14
CA GLN A 85 14.92 14.15 6.14
C GLN A 85 16.12 15.05 6.36
N ARG A 86 16.42 15.42 7.61
CA ARG A 86 17.62 16.20 7.92
C ARG A 86 18.90 15.44 7.55
N ARG A 87 18.98 14.16 7.91
CA ARG A 87 20.10 13.28 7.52
C ARG A 87 20.22 13.11 6.01
N TYR A 88 19.08 13.08 5.32
CA TYR A 88 19.02 13.02 3.86
C TYR A 88 19.58 14.29 3.21
N GLU A 89 19.17 15.46 3.69
CA GLU A 89 19.67 16.76 3.21
C GLU A 89 21.15 16.97 3.52
N GLU A 90 21.67 16.38 4.61
CA GLU A 90 23.10 16.38 4.97
C GLU A 90 23.96 15.46 4.06
N LEU A 91 23.35 14.53 3.30
CA LEU A 91 24.06 13.64 2.38
C LEU A 91 24.40 14.34 1.06
N SER A 92 25.45 13.87 0.38
CA SER A 92 25.76 14.32 -0.98
C SER A 92 24.71 13.81 -1.98
N PRO A 93 24.53 14.48 -3.14
CA PRO A 93 23.56 14.06 -4.15
C PRO A 93 23.77 12.61 -4.64
N GLU A 94 25.01 12.15 -4.70
CA GLU A 94 25.34 10.77 -5.08
C GLU A 94 24.81 9.76 -4.06
N PHE A 95 24.99 10.02 -2.77
CA PHE A 95 24.52 9.14 -1.71
C PHE A 95 23.00 9.25 -1.49
N GLN A 96 22.41 10.42 -1.74
CA GLN A 96 20.96 10.57 -1.81
C GLN A 96 20.35 9.67 -2.89
N GLY A 97 20.94 9.66 -4.08
CA GLY A 97 20.53 8.75 -5.17
C GLY A 97 20.71 7.28 -4.79
N MET A 98 21.83 6.92 -4.16
CA MET A 98 22.07 5.56 -3.66
C MET A 98 21.03 5.13 -2.62
N LEU A 99 20.66 6.02 -1.70
CA LEU A 99 19.62 5.75 -0.70
C LEU A 99 18.26 5.52 -1.37
N CYS A 100 17.88 6.33 -2.36
CA CYS A 100 16.66 6.13 -3.12
C CYS A 100 16.62 4.76 -3.80
N ASN A 101 17.71 4.37 -4.48
CA ASN A 101 17.82 3.05 -5.12
C ASN A 101 17.74 1.92 -4.10
N TYR A 102 18.33 2.08 -2.91
CA TYR A 102 18.26 1.09 -1.84
C TYR A 102 16.86 0.97 -1.25
N LEU A 103 16.15 2.09 -1.06
CA LEU A 103 14.76 2.09 -0.60
C LEU A 103 13.84 1.41 -1.60
N GLU A 104 14.02 1.67 -2.90
CA GLU A 104 13.29 0.99 -3.97
C GLU A 104 13.55 -0.52 -3.95
N PHE A 105 14.82 -0.93 -3.81
CA PHE A 105 15.18 -2.34 -3.66
C PHE A 105 14.50 -2.98 -2.44
N LEU A 106 14.46 -2.30 -1.28
CA LEU A 106 13.82 -2.81 -0.08
C LEU A 106 12.30 -2.93 -0.24
N ALA A 107 11.66 -1.96 -0.90
CA ALA A 107 10.23 -2.01 -1.21
C ALA A 107 9.90 -3.17 -2.15
N GLN A 108 10.71 -3.39 -3.19
CA GLN A 108 10.54 -4.53 -4.08
C GLN A 108 10.79 -5.85 -3.36
N LYS A 109 11.79 -5.91 -2.49
CA LYS A 109 12.11 -7.12 -1.71
C LYS A 109 10.99 -7.46 -0.73
N SER A 110 10.40 -6.48 -0.04
CA SER A 110 9.28 -6.73 0.88
C SER A 110 8.04 -7.19 0.12
N ALA A 111 7.73 -6.59 -1.03
CA ALA A 111 6.66 -7.04 -1.92
C ALA A 111 6.89 -8.49 -2.40
N ASN A 112 8.10 -8.81 -2.84
CA ASN A 112 8.46 -10.17 -3.26
C ASN A 112 8.36 -11.19 -2.12
N ILE A 113 8.74 -10.82 -0.90
CA ILE A 113 8.60 -11.69 0.28
C ILE A 113 7.12 -11.94 0.57
N ALA A 114 6.29 -10.89 0.57
CA ALA A 114 4.86 -10.99 0.79
C ALA A 114 4.17 -11.85 -0.28
N GLN A 115 4.55 -11.67 -1.55
CA GLN A 115 4.06 -12.49 -2.65
C GLN A 115 4.48 -13.95 -2.46
N ARG A 116 5.75 -14.22 -2.15
CA ARG A 116 6.23 -15.59 -1.92
C ARG A 116 5.56 -16.25 -0.71
N SER A 117 5.25 -15.51 0.36
CA SER A 117 4.50 -16.08 1.48
C SER A 117 3.07 -16.44 1.08
N ALA A 118 2.39 -15.57 0.32
CA ALA A 118 1.04 -15.82 -0.19
C ALA A 118 1.00 -17.00 -1.18
N GLU A 119 2.00 -17.10 -2.06
CA GLU A 119 2.16 -18.23 -2.98
C GLU A 119 2.45 -19.54 -2.25
N ARG A 120 3.30 -19.53 -1.21
CA ARG A 120 3.58 -20.74 -0.41
C ARG A 120 2.35 -21.23 0.33
N GLU A 121 1.58 -20.32 0.91
CA GLU A 121 0.35 -20.66 1.61
C GLU A 121 -0.69 -21.23 0.64
N THR A 122 -0.85 -20.61 -0.54
CA THR A 122 -1.67 -21.14 -1.63
C THR A 122 -1.26 -22.56 -2.03
N ARG A 123 0.03 -22.77 -2.32
CA ARG A 123 0.56 -24.09 -2.72
C ARG A 123 0.36 -25.14 -1.63
N ARG A 124 0.46 -24.76 -0.35
CA ARG A 124 0.19 -25.67 0.77
C ARG A 124 -1.22 -26.25 0.68
N TYR A 125 -2.21 -25.38 0.47
CA TYR A 125 -3.61 -25.81 0.34
C TYR A 125 -3.87 -26.58 -0.94
N GLU A 126 -3.21 -26.24 -2.06
CA GLU A 126 -3.29 -27.01 -3.31
C GLU A 126 -2.78 -28.44 -3.14
N VAL A 127 -1.63 -28.64 -2.47
CA VAL A 127 -1.08 -29.97 -2.20
C VAL A 127 -2.01 -30.78 -1.27
N ILE A 128 -2.54 -30.14 -0.23
CA ILE A 128 -3.50 -30.79 0.69
C ILE A 128 -4.77 -31.18 -0.06
N CYS A 129 -5.34 -30.25 -0.83
CA CYS A 129 -6.53 -30.47 -1.64
C CYS A 129 -6.35 -31.65 -2.59
N ALA A 130 -5.27 -31.68 -3.36
CA ALA A 130 -5.04 -32.72 -4.35
C ALA A 130 -4.88 -34.11 -3.70
N ARG A 131 -4.22 -34.20 -2.53
CA ARG A 131 -4.17 -35.44 -1.75
C ARG A 131 -5.55 -35.88 -1.28
N LEU A 132 -6.36 -34.96 -0.76
CA LEU A 132 -7.69 -35.28 -0.23
C LEU A 132 -8.66 -35.64 -1.35
N ASP A 133 -8.56 -34.98 -2.50
CA ASP A 133 -9.34 -35.26 -3.70
C ASP A 133 -9.05 -36.67 -4.23
N ALA A 134 -7.78 -37.07 -4.31
CA ALA A 134 -7.43 -38.44 -4.70
C ALA A 134 -8.02 -39.50 -3.76
N LEU A 135 -8.04 -39.24 -2.45
CA LEU A 135 -8.67 -40.12 -1.46
C LEU A 135 -10.19 -40.14 -1.61
N PHE A 136 -10.80 -38.98 -1.80
CA PHE A 136 -12.24 -38.84 -2.02
C PHE A 136 -12.68 -39.62 -3.27
N LEU A 137 -12.01 -39.44 -4.41
CA LEU A 137 -12.34 -40.14 -5.64
C LEU A 137 -12.19 -41.65 -5.50
N SER A 138 -11.15 -42.13 -4.79
CA SER A 138 -10.97 -43.56 -4.51
C SER A 138 -12.05 -44.12 -3.59
N ASP A 139 -12.47 -43.37 -2.56
CA ASP A 139 -13.56 -43.78 -1.67
C ASP A 139 -14.91 -43.74 -2.37
N LEU A 140 -15.13 -42.75 -3.25
CA LEU A 140 -16.35 -42.58 -4.01
C LEU A 140 -16.51 -43.66 -5.07
N ASP A 141 -15.44 -44.03 -5.80
CA ASP A 141 -15.48 -45.13 -6.76
C ASP A 141 -15.89 -46.46 -6.11
N LYS A 142 -15.41 -46.71 -4.87
CA LYS A 142 -15.79 -47.91 -4.10
C LYS A 142 -17.24 -47.88 -3.62
N LYS A 143 -17.77 -46.71 -3.26
CA LYS A 143 -19.11 -46.55 -2.66
C LYS A 143 -20.20 -46.41 -3.73
N ASP A 144 -19.95 -45.59 -4.74
CA ASP A 144 -20.90 -45.21 -5.77
C ASP A 144 -20.18 -44.79 -7.08
N SER A 145 -19.63 -45.77 -7.78
CA SER A 145 -18.97 -45.58 -9.08
C SER A 145 -19.92 -44.99 -10.14
N ALA A 146 -21.22 -45.32 -10.07
CA ALA A 146 -22.23 -44.81 -10.99
C ALA A 146 -22.45 -43.29 -10.83
N PHE A 147 -22.42 -42.78 -9.59
CA PHE A 147 -22.44 -41.35 -9.33
C PHE A 147 -21.18 -40.66 -9.85
N LEU A 148 -19.99 -41.20 -9.59
CA LEU A 148 -18.73 -40.60 -10.04
C LEU A 148 -18.68 -40.35 -11.56
N LEU A 149 -19.20 -41.29 -12.36
CA LEU A 149 -19.21 -41.18 -13.81
C LEU A 149 -20.23 -40.17 -14.36
N ASN A 150 -21.33 -39.95 -13.65
CA ASN A 150 -22.48 -39.17 -14.14
C ASN A 150 -22.65 -37.81 -13.45
N ALA A 151 -21.95 -37.57 -12.34
CA ALA A 151 -22.11 -36.36 -11.55
C ALA A 151 -21.62 -35.09 -12.29
N THR A 152 -22.36 -34.02 -12.08
CA THR A 152 -21.96 -32.67 -12.51
C THR A 152 -20.84 -32.12 -11.63
N ALA A 153 -20.13 -31.08 -12.11
CA ALA A 153 -19.06 -30.45 -11.35
C ALA A 153 -19.57 -29.85 -10.02
N ALA A 154 -20.78 -29.29 -10.00
CA ALA A 154 -21.40 -28.76 -8.78
C ALA A 154 -21.75 -29.87 -7.78
N GLU A 155 -22.23 -31.02 -8.27
CA GLU A 155 -22.54 -32.18 -7.43
C GLU A 155 -21.27 -32.81 -6.84
N LEU A 156 -20.21 -32.96 -7.64
CA LEU A 156 -18.90 -33.45 -7.16
C LEU A 156 -18.27 -32.49 -6.14
N ARG A 157 -18.34 -31.18 -6.39
CA ARG A 157 -17.88 -30.16 -5.45
C ARG A 157 -18.62 -30.24 -4.10
N ASN A 158 -19.94 -30.40 -4.14
CA ASN A 158 -20.75 -30.52 -2.92
C ASN A 158 -20.47 -31.83 -2.19
N ALA A 159 -20.32 -32.94 -2.91
CA ALA A 159 -19.94 -34.23 -2.35
C ALA A 159 -18.55 -34.19 -1.70
N PHE A 160 -17.58 -33.51 -2.34
CA PHE A 160 -16.25 -33.29 -1.79
C PHE A 160 -16.28 -32.45 -0.51
N ARG A 161 -17.07 -31.37 -0.47
CA ARG A 161 -17.28 -30.58 0.74
C ARG A 161 -17.83 -31.43 1.89
N GLN A 162 -18.87 -32.22 1.62
CA GLN A 162 -19.46 -33.11 2.62
C GLN A 162 -18.46 -34.16 3.13
N TYR A 163 -17.61 -34.69 2.24
CA TYR A 163 -16.52 -35.58 2.60
C TYR A 163 -15.52 -34.93 3.57
N LEU A 164 -15.14 -33.67 3.35
CA LEU A 164 -14.26 -32.93 4.26
C LEU A 164 -14.91 -32.70 5.63
N GLU A 165 -16.18 -32.33 5.67
CA GLU A 165 -16.95 -32.08 6.90
C GLU A 165 -17.10 -33.37 7.74
N GLU A 166 -17.45 -34.49 7.11
CA GLU A 166 -17.59 -35.79 7.77
C GLU A 166 -16.23 -36.29 8.32
N ARG A 167 -15.16 -36.09 7.55
CA ARG A 167 -13.81 -36.50 7.92
C ARG A 167 -13.22 -35.65 9.04
N SER A 168 -13.45 -34.34 9.02
CA SER A 168 -13.03 -33.44 10.10
C SER A 168 -13.70 -33.81 11.44
N SER A 169 -15.00 -34.12 11.40
CA SER A 169 -15.79 -34.51 12.56
C SER A 169 -15.37 -35.87 13.14
N SER A 170 -14.94 -36.80 12.28
CA SER A 170 -14.62 -38.17 12.67
C SER A 170 -13.19 -38.34 13.19
N ARG A 171 -12.22 -37.52 12.74
CA ARG A 171 -10.79 -37.69 13.06
C ARG A 171 -10.18 -36.67 14.04
N HIS A 172 -10.93 -35.66 14.50
CA HIS A 172 -10.39 -34.57 15.34
C HIS A 172 -9.14 -33.89 14.75
N GLU A 173 -9.01 -33.87 13.42
CA GLU A 173 -7.98 -33.08 12.74
C GLU A 173 -8.43 -31.60 12.75
N TYR A 174 -8.22 -30.94 13.91
CA TYR A 174 -8.59 -29.55 14.18
C TYR A 174 -8.05 -28.56 13.12
N GLU A 175 -6.94 -28.94 12.47
CA GLU A 175 -6.35 -28.19 11.36
C GLU A 175 -7.22 -28.18 10.11
N ILE A 176 -7.98 -29.24 9.82
CA ILE A 176 -8.87 -29.33 8.65
C ILE A 176 -10.12 -28.50 8.86
N GLN A 177 -10.73 -28.56 10.06
CA GLN A 177 -11.99 -27.87 10.34
C GLN A 177 -11.88 -26.35 10.16
N ASN A 178 -10.73 -25.77 10.54
CA ASN A 178 -10.45 -24.34 10.35
C ASN A 178 -9.92 -24.00 8.95
N THR A 179 -9.74 -24.98 8.06
CA THR A 179 -9.16 -24.77 6.72
C THR A 179 -10.02 -25.33 5.56
N ILE A 180 -11.26 -25.77 5.84
CA ILE A 180 -12.16 -26.34 4.81
C ILE A 180 -12.38 -25.33 3.68
N GLU A 181 -12.61 -24.06 3.99
CA GLU A 181 -12.86 -23.04 2.98
C GLU A 181 -11.63 -22.80 2.09
N GLU A 182 -10.42 -22.79 2.66
CA GLU A 182 -9.16 -22.66 1.91
C GLU A 182 -8.88 -23.87 1.01
N ILE A 183 -9.20 -25.07 1.48
CA ILE A 183 -9.12 -26.31 0.69
C ILE A 183 -10.16 -26.26 -0.44
N MET A 184 -11.40 -25.84 -0.18
CA MET A 184 -12.43 -25.69 -1.21
C MET A 184 -12.08 -24.61 -2.23
N ASN A 185 -11.45 -23.51 -1.83
CA ASN A 185 -10.93 -22.50 -2.75
C ASN A 185 -9.78 -23.04 -3.62
N ALA A 186 -8.94 -23.94 -3.08
CA ALA A 186 -7.94 -24.66 -3.87
C ALA A 186 -8.61 -25.67 -4.83
N TYR A 187 -9.68 -26.33 -4.40
CA TYR A 187 -10.48 -27.22 -5.24
C TYR A 187 -11.10 -26.46 -6.42
N ASP A 188 -11.73 -25.32 -6.17
CA ASP A 188 -12.38 -24.51 -7.21
C ASP A 188 -11.38 -23.96 -8.25
N ARG A 189 -10.16 -23.62 -7.82
CA ARG A 189 -9.09 -23.20 -8.73
C ARG A 189 -8.58 -24.34 -9.61
N THR A 190 -8.54 -25.56 -9.08
CA THR A 190 -8.00 -26.74 -9.78
C THR A 190 -9.04 -27.46 -10.63
N HIS A 191 -10.33 -27.34 -10.28
CA HIS A 191 -11.46 -28.02 -10.90
C HIS A 191 -12.44 -27.10 -11.63
N GLY A 192 -12.08 -25.82 -11.80
CA GLY A 192 -12.90 -24.83 -12.48
C GLY A 192 -13.25 -25.22 -13.93
N GLU A 193 -14.43 -24.82 -14.38
CA GLU A 193 -14.80 -24.84 -15.80
C GLU A 193 -14.20 -23.62 -16.49
N PHE A 194 -13.54 -23.81 -17.63
CA PHE A 194 -13.20 -22.69 -18.52
C PHE A 194 -13.84 -22.88 -19.89
N ASP A 195 -14.31 -21.77 -20.46
CA ASP A 195 -14.87 -21.74 -21.81
C ASP A 195 -13.75 -21.42 -22.80
N PHE A 196 -13.51 -22.32 -23.75
CA PHE A 196 -12.61 -22.05 -24.86
C PHE A 196 -13.35 -22.27 -26.17
N LYS A 197 -13.54 -21.17 -26.91
CA LYS A 197 -14.24 -21.14 -28.20
C LYS A 197 -15.67 -21.72 -28.14
N GLY A 198 -16.40 -21.50 -27.06
CA GLY A 198 -17.80 -21.94 -26.91
C GLY A 198 -17.93 -23.41 -26.46
N ALA A 199 -16.82 -24.06 -26.11
CA ALA A 199 -16.79 -25.37 -25.50
C ALA A 199 -16.32 -25.24 -24.04
N LYS A 200 -17.12 -25.77 -23.11
CA LYS A 200 -16.77 -25.85 -21.70
C LYS A 200 -15.81 -27.01 -21.49
N PHE A 201 -14.57 -26.69 -21.10
CA PHE A 201 -13.57 -27.68 -20.73
C PHE A 201 -13.50 -27.79 -19.21
N ARG A 202 -13.54 -29.03 -18.74
CA ARG A 202 -13.27 -29.38 -17.35
C ARG A 202 -11.78 -29.65 -17.21
N TYR A 203 -11.09 -28.95 -16.32
CA TYR A 203 -9.75 -29.37 -15.94
C TYR A 203 -9.89 -30.39 -14.80
N HIS A 204 -9.54 -31.64 -15.06
CA HIS A 204 -9.16 -32.59 -14.02
C HIS A 204 -7.64 -32.62 -14.04
N SER A 205 -7.02 -32.02 -13.04
CA SER A 205 -5.57 -32.11 -12.85
C SER A 205 -5.18 -33.55 -12.46
N VAL A 206 -5.22 -34.49 -13.40
CA VAL A 206 -4.53 -35.78 -13.24
C VAL A 206 -3.14 -35.61 -13.85
N ASP A 207 -2.24 -34.97 -13.11
CA ASP A 207 -0.84 -35.40 -13.08
C ASP A 207 -0.12 -34.92 -11.81
N HIS A 208 -0.05 -35.80 -10.81
CA HIS A 208 0.68 -35.58 -9.57
C HIS A 208 2.21 -35.68 -9.73
N THR A 209 2.72 -36.03 -10.90
CA THR A 209 4.17 -36.18 -11.13
C THR A 209 4.86 -34.90 -11.64
N MET A 210 4.09 -33.90 -12.07
CA MET A 210 4.62 -32.64 -12.63
C MET A 210 4.95 -31.56 -11.58
N LEU A 211 4.77 -31.82 -10.28
CA LEU A 211 5.14 -30.86 -9.21
C LEU A 211 6.61 -30.94 -8.77
N TYR A 212 7.40 -31.85 -9.37
CA TYR A 212 8.85 -31.92 -9.19
C TYR A 212 9.58 -31.66 -10.51
N GLU A 213 9.61 -30.41 -10.96
CA GLU A 213 10.70 -29.90 -11.78
C GLU A 213 11.39 -28.70 -11.11
N HIS A 214 12.71 -28.72 -11.20
CA HIS A 214 13.73 -28.09 -10.38
C HIS A 214 13.71 -26.55 -10.30
N PRO A 215 14.38 -25.98 -9.26
CA PRO A 215 15.69 -25.40 -9.59
C PRO A 215 16.77 -25.83 -8.59
N LEU A 216 17.48 -26.92 -8.90
CA LEU A 216 18.87 -27.06 -8.46
C LEU A 216 19.73 -26.22 -9.41
N ASN A 217 19.75 -24.91 -9.18
CA ASN A 217 20.82 -24.07 -9.67
C ASN A 217 21.99 -24.23 -8.70
N HIS A 218 22.67 -25.38 -8.73
CA HIS A 218 24.03 -25.45 -8.23
C HIS A 218 24.86 -24.60 -9.18
N ARG A 219 25.14 -23.35 -8.76
CA ARG A 219 26.34 -22.66 -9.21
C ARG A 219 27.50 -23.60 -8.89
N GLN A 220 28.00 -24.26 -9.93
CA GLN A 220 29.36 -24.75 -9.96
C GLN A 220 30.25 -23.55 -9.60
N ILE A 221 30.76 -23.55 -8.37
CA ILE A 221 31.95 -22.80 -8.05
C ILE A 221 33.07 -23.70 -8.54
N ASP A 222 33.56 -23.45 -9.76
CA ASP A 222 34.79 -24.05 -10.24
C ASP A 222 35.94 -23.57 -9.35
N PRO A 223 36.70 -24.48 -8.69
CA PRO A 223 37.91 -24.10 -7.99
C PRO A 223 39.08 -24.16 -8.98
N ALA A 224 39.28 -23.10 -9.76
CA ALA A 224 40.47 -22.98 -10.59
C ALA A 224 40.89 -21.51 -10.81
N THR A 225 41.53 -20.92 -9.81
CA THR A 225 42.61 -19.96 -10.07
C THR A 225 43.70 -20.13 -9.02
N SER A 226 44.48 -21.20 -9.19
CA SER A 226 45.88 -21.19 -8.83
C SER A 226 46.59 -20.29 -9.84
N ASN A 227 47.17 -19.17 -9.40
CA ASN A 227 48.58 -18.84 -9.62
C ASN A 227 48.92 -17.46 -9.05
N ASN A 228 49.93 -17.47 -8.18
CA ASN A 228 51.06 -16.54 -8.07
C ASN A 228 50.80 -15.03 -8.22
N GLU A 229 51.04 -14.30 -7.13
CA GLU A 229 52.21 -13.41 -7.02
C GLU A 229 52.15 -12.67 -5.67
N ALA A 230 52.91 -13.13 -4.68
CA ALA A 230 53.30 -12.31 -3.54
C ALA A 230 54.55 -12.92 -2.89
N ASP A 231 55.65 -12.88 -3.63
CA ASP A 231 56.99 -12.76 -3.04
C ASP A 231 57.82 -11.84 -3.93
N LEU A 232 57.93 -10.56 -3.55
CA LEU A 232 59.19 -9.81 -3.52
C LEU A 232 58.96 -8.38 -3.01
N MET A 233 59.53 -8.11 -1.83
CA MET A 233 60.17 -6.85 -1.42
C MET A 233 59.40 -5.52 -1.56
N GLN A 234 58.94 -5.00 -0.41
CA GLN A 234 59.54 -3.83 0.27
C GLN A 234 58.97 -3.66 1.68
#